data_AF-A0A1I7NFB5-F1
#
_entry.id   AF-A0A1I7NFB5-F1
#
_cell.length_a   1.000
_cell.length_b   1.000
_cell.length_c   1.000
_cell.angle_alpha   90.00
_cell.angle_beta   90.00
_cell.angle_gamma   90.00
#
_symmetry.space_group_name_H-M   'P 1'
#
loop_
_entity.id
_entity.type
_entity.pdbx_description
1 polymer ?
#
loop_
_entity_poly.entity_id
_entity_poly.type
_entity_poly.pdbx_seq_one_letter_code
_entity_poly.pdbx_strand_id
1 'polypeptide(L)'
;MNDHPVEMCAFGTAAPPVETQKRREASCWRLLNILSSFLLPDWREETFASANDVEKLFGCVARRDSFDWFTIARQLGHPSARLAATIAAEIRALSAAIKDRDRDAFADARTVLLELPTRRCIYAFLKRKKIADEPKAGWIFMLANADLISAGITTHTVEHRLEEINRATDVENTFGIYRCWRVSDPVRAENIVIEALSKSGCFRAPTSVAGMKLDAAIDESGLEIRTLNAFGSLEERHLWAIFPRHFVGGYRKASSRH
;
A
#
# COMPACT_ATOMS: atom_id res chain seq x y z
N MET A 1 -4.94 12.55 -16.27
CA MET A 1 -3.83 12.51 -15.29
C MET A 1 -2.88 13.59 -15.75
N ASN A 2 -2.79 14.71 -15.05
CA ASN A 2 -1.94 15.82 -15.50
C ASN A 2 -0.47 15.42 -15.29
N ASP A 3 0.26 15.31 -16.40
CA ASP A 3 1.71 15.25 -16.40
C ASP A 3 2.23 16.61 -15.90
N HIS A 4 2.63 16.67 -14.64
CA HIS A 4 3.36 17.81 -14.07
C HIS A 4 4.79 17.37 -13.76
N PRO A 5 5.78 17.72 -14.62
CA PRO A 5 7.17 17.39 -14.38
C PRO A 5 7.85 18.30 -13.33
N VAL A 6 7.28 19.45 -12.98
CA VAL A 6 8.10 20.58 -12.47
C VAL A 6 8.29 20.63 -10.95
N GLU A 7 7.66 19.76 -10.15
CA GLU A 7 7.87 19.76 -8.68
C GLU A 7 8.00 18.33 -8.10
N MET A 8 8.83 17.48 -8.69
CA MET A 8 9.05 16.12 -8.16
C MET A 8 10.14 16.02 -7.07
N CYS A 9 10.69 17.15 -6.61
CA CYS A 9 11.67 17.14 -5.53
C CYS A 9 11.07 16.48 -4.28
N ALA A 10 11.72 15.43 -3.79
CA ALA A 10 11.26 14.59 -2.68
C ALA A 10 9.88 13.92 -2.88
N PHE A 11 9.41 13.75 -4.12
CA PHE A 11 8.17 13.02 -4.39
C PHE A 11 8.22 11.59 -3.82
N GLY A 12 7.13 11.18 -3.17
CA GLY A 12 7.01 9.92 -2.44
C GLY A 12 7.71 9.88 -1.09
N THR A 13 8.76 10.66 -0.86
CA THR A 13 9.61 10.57 0.35
C THR A 13 9.48 11.74 1.31
N ALA A 14 8.59 12.70 1.05
CA ALA A 14 8.41 13.84 1.93
C ALA A 14 8.03 13.38 3.35
N ALA A 15 8.62 14.05 4.34
CA ALA A 15 8.23 13.86 5.73
C ALA A 15 6.94 14.65 6.00
N PRO A 16 5.87 14.01 6.53
CA PRO A 16 4.67 14.74 6.88
C PRO A 16 4.94 15.70 8.06
N PRO A 17 4.21 16.83 8.16
CA PRO A 17 4.25 17.66 9.35
C PRO A 17 3.92 16.86 10.62
N VAL A 18 4.53 17.22 11.75
CA VAL A 18 4.37 16.49 13.03
C VAL A 18 2.90 16.34 13.44
N GLU A 19 2.12 17.41 13.33
CA GLU A 19 0.69 17.38 13.67
C GLU A 19 -0.12 16.49 12.72
N THR A 20 0.24 16.47 11.43
CA THR A 20 -0.34 15.53 10.46
C THR A 20 -0.03 14.08 10.85
N GLN A 21 1.21 13.78 11.24
CA GLN A 21 1.59 12.45 11.69
C GLN A 21 0.84 12.03 12.96
N LYS A 22 0.71 12.91 13.97
CA LYS A 22 -0.07 12.63 15.19
C LYS A 22 -1.54 12.33 14.89
N ARG A 23 -2.18 13.10 14.00
CA ARG A 23 -3.57 12.86 13.59
C ARG A 23 -3.73 11.49 12.91
N ARG A 24 -2.79 11.13 12.03
CA ARG A 24 -2.76 9.82 11.38
C ARG A 24 -2.64 8.69 12.39
N GLU A 25 -1.72 8.81 13.36
CA GLU A 25 -1.54 7.82 14.42
C GLU A 25 -2.79 7.69 15.31
N ALA A 26 -3.43 8.80 15.69
CA ALA A 26 -4.67 8.77 16.46
C ALA A 26 -5.82 8.08 15.69
N SER A 27 -5.94 8.35 14.39
CA SER A 27 -6.94 7.72 13.53
C SER A 27 -6.69 6.22 13.36
N CYS A 28 -5.43 5.82 13.20
CA CYS A 28 -5.00 4.42 13.19
C CYS A 28 -5.35 3.69 14.49
N TRP A 29 -5.10 4.31 15.66
CA TRP A 29 -5.51 3.75 16.94
C TRP A 29 -7.03 3.57 17.06
N ARG A 30 -7.80 4.57 16.62
CA ARG A 30 -9.26 4.48 16.65
C ARG A 30 -9.77 3.35 15.75
N LEU A 31 -9.24 3.22 14.53
CA LEU A 31 -9.61 2.12 13.65
C LEU A 31 -9.26 0.75 14.26
N LEU A 32 -8.09 0.60 14.89
CA LEU A 32 -7.76 -0.65 15.60
C LEU A 32 -8.76 -0.98 16.71
N ASN A 33 -9.23 0.02 17.46
CA ASN A 33 -10.24 -0.18 18.49
C ASN A 33 -11.57 -0.63 17.89
N ILE A 34 -12.01 -0.02 16.78
CA ILE A 34 -13.21 -0.44 16.04
C ILE A 34 -13.09 -1.90 15.59
N LEU A 35 -11.95 -2.27 15.00
CA LEU A 35 -11.73 -3.64 14.51
C LEU A 35 -11.61 -4.67 15.64
N SER A 36 -11.02 -4.29 16.77
CA SER A 36 -10.75 -5.21 17.89
C SER A 36 -11.92 -5.32 18.88
N SER A 37 -12.86 -4.39 18.86
CA SER A 37 -14.05 -4.41 19.72
C SER A 37 -15.08 -5.44 19.26
N PHE A 38 -15.65 -6.18 20.21
CA PHE A 38 -16.87 -6.99 19.98
C PHE A 38 -18.15 -6.14 20.00
N LEU A 39 -18.06 -4.91 20.50
CA LEU A 39 -19.16 -3.95 20.54
C LEU A 39 -19.25 -3.17 19.23
N LEU A 40 -20.47 -2.75 18.90
CA LEU A 40 -20.73 -1.78 17.83
C LEU A 40 -19.90 -0.50 18.05
N PRO A 41 -19.49 0.17 16.97
CA PRO A 41 -18.72 1.40 17.07
C PRO A 41 -19.56 2.49 17.74
N ASP A 42 -18.91 3.51 18.27
CA ASP A 42 -19.60 4.76 18.54
C ASP A 42 -19.96 5.41 17.18
N TRP A 43 -21.26 5.53 16.91
CA TRP A 43 -21.80 6.08 15.65
C TRP A 43 -21.63 7.61 15.54
N ARG A 44 -20.53 8.14 16.07
CA ARG A 44 -20.20 9.56 16.10
C ARG A 44 -19.42 9.96 14.86
N GLU A 45 -19.53 11.23 14.49
CA GLU A 45 -18.87 11.79 13.31
C GLU A 45 -17.33 11.67 13.39
N GLU A 46 -16.74 11.76 14.59
CA GLU A 46 -15.29 11.63 14.76
C GLU A 46 -14.79 10.23 14.40
N THR A 47 -15.62 9.20 14.60
CA THR A 47 -15.29 7.81 14.30
C THR A 47 -15.30 7.55 12.80
N PHE A 48 -16.29 8.11 12.11
CA PHE A 48 -16.33 8.20 10.66
C PHE A 48 -15.10 8.95 10.10
N ALA A 49 -14.77 10.13 10.67
CA ALA A 49 -13.64 10.94 10.24
C ALA A 49 -12.30 10.19 10.39
N SER A 50 -12.09 9.49 11.52
CA SER A 50 -10.89 8.66 11.72
C SER A 50 -10.80 7.51 10.72
N ALA A 51 -11.90 6.81 10.42
CA ALA A 51 -11.90 5.75 9.42
C ALA A 51 -11.50 6.31 8.03
N ASN A 52 -12.06 7.45 7.63
CA ASN A 52 -11.68 8.11 6.37
C ASN A 52 -10.22 8.58 6.34
N ASP A 53 -9.69 9.05 7.46
CA ASP A 53 -8.28 9.44 7.51
C ASP A 53 -7.35 8.23 7.29
N VAL A 54 -7.71 7.05 7.80
CA VAL A 54 -6.93 5.82 7.52
C VAL A 54 -7.17 5.31 6.09
N GLU A 55 -8.39 5.42 5.56
CA GLU A 55 -8.68 5.12 4.15
C GLU A 55 -7.77 5.91 3.22
N LYS A 56 -7.57 7.20 3.48
CA LYS A 56 -6.67 8.07 2.70
C LYS A 56 -5.22 7.60 2.74
N LEU A 57 -4.75 7.04 3.85
CA LEU A 57 -3.38 6.50 3.95
C LEU A 57 -3.19 5.34 2.97
N PHE A 58 -4.09 4.36 3.01
CA PHE A 58 -4.03 3.22 2.09
C PHE A 58 -4.31 3.64 0.64
N GLY A 59 -5.28 4.53 0.42
CA GLY A 59 -5.60 5.07 -0.90
C GLY A 59 -4.42 5.83 -1.53
N CYS A 60 -3.66 6.56 -0.72
CA CYS A 60 -2.43 7.22 -1.13
C CYS A 60 -1.37 6.20 -1.59
N VAL A 61 -1.14 5.14 -0.82
CA VAL A 61 -0.21 4.06 -1.22
C VAL A 61 -0.68 3.35 -2.50
N ALA A 62 -1.99 3.16 -2.65
CA ALA A 62 -2.58 2.53 -3.83
C ALA A 62 -2.38 3.36 -5.10
N ARG A 63 -2.62 4.67 -5.03
CA ARG A 63 -2.54 5.58 -6.18
C ARG A 63 -1.13 6.11 -6.43
N ARG A 64 -0.26 6.12 -5.41
CA ARG A 64 1.11 6.65 -5.46
C ARG A 64 1.11 8.11 -5.93
N ASP A 65 0.19 8.91 -5.39
CA ASP A 65 -0.17 10.25 -5.90
C ASP A 65 0.08 11.39 -4.91
N SER A 66 0.79 11.15 -3.81
CA SER A 66 1.19 12.20 -2.85
C SER A 66 2.70 12.32 -2.69
N PHE A 67 3.16 13.47 -2.21
CA PHE A 67 4.57 13.69 -1.89
C PHE A 67 5.13 12.74 -0.82
N ASP A 68 4.30 12.10 -0.01
CA ASP A 68 4.71 11.21 1.08
C ASP A 68 4.21 9.76 0.91
N TRP A 69 3.76 9.39 -0.30
CA TRP A 69 3.12 8.08 -0.53
C TRP A 69 4.04 6.91 -0.15
N PHE A 70 5.34 7.01 -0.45
CA PHE A 70 6.33 5.97 -0.14
C PHE A 70 6.69 5.98 1.34
N THR A 71 6.78 7.16 1.97
CA THR A 71 6.91 7.29 3.43
C THR A 71 5.77 6.58 4.15
N ILE A 72 4.52 6.81 3.72
CA ILE A 72 3.33 6.15 4.27
C ILE A 72 3.39 4.65 3.98
N ALA A 73 3.75 4.23 2.76
CA ALA A 73 3.89 2.83 2.40
C ALA A 73 4.87 2.13 3.33
N ARG A 74 6.05 2.71 3.58
CA ARG A 74 7.04 2.18 4.52
C ARG A 74 6.49 2.06 5.93
N GLN A 75 5.84 3.11 6.44
CA GLN A 75 5.24 3.08 7.77
C GLN A 75 4.20 1.95 7.88
N LEU A 76 3.37 1.76 6.84
CA LEU A 76 2.40 0.66 6.76
C LEU A 76 3.05 -0.71 6.48
N GLY A 77 4.36 -0.78 6.24
CA GLY A 77 5.03 -2.04 5.99
C GLY A 77 5.09 -2.50 4.54
N HIS A 78 5.02 -1.57 3.61
CA HIS A 78 5.05 -1.76 2.16
C HIS A 78 3.96 -2.73 1.64
N PRO A 79 2.66 -2.48 1.93
CA PRO A 79 1.61 -3.19 1.24
C PRO A 79 1.70 -2.91 -0.28
N SER A 80 1.31 -3.90 -1.11
CA SER A 80 1.20 -3.66 -2.56
C SER A 80 0.16 -2.60 -2.85
N ALA A 81 0.26 -1.94 -4.01
CA ALA A 81 -0.76 -1.00 -4.45
C ALA A 81 -2.16 -1.66 -4.50
N ARG A 82 -2.23 -2.92 -4.99
CA ARG A 82 -3.46 -3.72 -5.01
C ARG A 82 -4.00 -3.99 -3.60
N LEU A 83 -3.16 -4.46 -2.68
CA LEU A 83 -3.58 -4.69 -1.29
C LEU A 83 -4.06 -3.40 -0.62
N ALA A 84 -3.31 -2.32 -0.79
CA ALA A 84 -3.67 -1.02 -0.24
C ALA A 84 -5.01 -0.53 -0.82
N ALA A 85 -5.25 -0.74 -2.11
CA ALA A 85 -6.53 -0.42 -2.75
C ALA A 85 -7.69 -1.23 -2.15
N THR A 86 -7.50 -2.54 -1.96
CA THR A 86 -8.50 -3.40 -1.33
C THR A 86 -8.78 -2.95 0.11
N ILE A 87 -7.75 -2.74 0.93
CA ILE A 87 -7.94 -2.26 2.32
C ILE A 87 -8.65 -0.90 2.33
N ALA A 88 -8.27 0.04 1.47
CA ALA A 88 -8.90 1.35 1.39
C ALA A 88 -10.39 1.25 1.02
N ALA A 89 -10.75 0.40 0.05
CA ALA A 89 -12.14 0.16 -0.34
C ALA A 89 -12.97 -0.40 0.83
N GLU A 90 -12.43 -1.37 1.57
CA GLU A 90 -13.13 -1.96 2.72
C GLU A 90 -13.24 -0.98 3.90
N ILE A 91 -12.23 -0.14 4.15
CA ILE A 91 -12.35 0.94 5.15
C ILE A 91 -13.42 1.96 4.71
N ARG A 92 -13.53 2.25 3.42
CA ARG A 92 -14.59 3.13 2.90
C ARG A 92 -15.97 2.53 3.13
N ALA A 93 -16.15 1.23 2.89
CA ALA A 93 -17.39 0.52 3.16
C ALA A 93 -17.73 0.55 4.66
N LEU A 94 -16.75 0.28 5.53
CA LEU A 94 -16.90 0.40 6.99
C LEU A 94 -17.32 1.81 7.41
N SER A 95 -16.67 2.83 6.83
CA SER A 95 -16.95 4.24 7.10
C SER A 95 -18.37 4.64 6.68
N ALA A 96 -18.82 4.21 5.50
CA ALA A 96 -20.19 4.41 5.04
C ALA A 96 -21.20 3.74 5.99
N ALA A 97 -20.94 2.49 6.40
CA ALA A 97 -21.79 1.80 7.37
C ALA A 97 -21.87 2.52 8.73
N ILE A 98 -20.76 3.09 9.21
CA ILE A 98 -20.73 3.94 10.42
C ILE A 98 -21.61 5.17 10.24
N LYS A 99 -21.50 5.85 9.09
CA LYS A 99 -22.28 7.05 8.81
C LYS A 99 -23.78 6.77 8.75
N ASP A 100 -24.16 5.68 8.07
CA ASP A 100 -25.56 5.32 7.84
C ASP A 100 -26.17 4.52 9.00
N ARG A 101 -25.34 4.19 10.02
CA ARG A 101 -25.71 3.36 11.18
C ARG A 101 -26.20 1.97 10.79
N ASP A 102 -25.68 1.46 9.67
CA ASP A 102 -25.98 0.13 9.16
C ASP A 102 -25.10 -0.90 9.87
N ARG A 103 -25.74 -1.73 10.70
CA ARG A 103 -25.03 -2.72 11.53
C ARG A 103 -24.56 -3.92 10.73
N ASP A 104 -25.32 -4.33 9.73
CA ASP A 104 -25.02 -5.52 8.94
C ASP A 104 -23.86 -5.20 7.98
N ALA A 105 -23.94 -4.06 7.27
CA ALA A 105 -22.85 -3.58 6.44
C ALA A 105 -21.56 -3.33 7.25
N PHE A 106 -21.69 -2.83 8.49
CA PHE A 106 -20.55 -2.67 9.39
C PHE A 106 -19.91 -4.02 9.74
N ALA A 107 -20.72 -5.03 10.08
CA ALA A 107 -20.24 -6.36 10.43
C ALA A 107 -19.53 -7.04 9.24
N ASP A 108 -20.08 -6.89 8.04
CA ASP A 108 -19.50 -7.44 6.80
C ASP A 108 -18.16 -6.79 6.50
N ALA A 109 -18.08 -5.46 6.42
CA ALA A 109 -16.84 -4.73 6.15
C ALA A 109 -15.77 -5.01 7.22
N ARG A 110 -16.17 -5.07 8.50
CA ARG A 110 -15.27 -5.42 9.60
C ARG A 110 -14.71 -6.84 9.45
N THR A 111 -15.54 -7.80 9.05
CA THR A 111 -15.12 -9.19 8.83
C THR A 111 -14.04 -9.25 7.74
N VAL A 112 -14.26 -8.61 6.60
CA VAL A 112 -13.29 -8.58 5.51
C VAL A 112 -11.98 -7.90 5.95
N LEU A 113 -12.07 -6.77 6.66
CA LEU A 113 -10.88 -6.07 7.18
C LEU A 113 -10.07 -6.90 8.19
N LEU A 114 -10.71 -7.80 8.92
CA LEU A 114 -10.06 -8.71 9.86
C LEU A 114 -9.36 -9.89 9.17
N GLU A 115 -9.86 -10.32 8.01
CA GLU A 115 -9.24 -11.34 7.16
C GLU A 115 -8.04 -10.79 6.37
N LEU A 116 -8.07 -9.51 6.02
CA LEU A 116 -6.94 -8.79 5.43
C LEU A 116 -5.83 -8.52 6.46
N PRO A 117 -4.57 -8.31 6.03
CA PRO A 117 -3.48 -7.91 6.93
C PRO A 117 -3.60 -6.47 7.48
N THR A 118 -4.79 -5.85 7.43
CA THR A 118 -5.09 -4.47 7.84
C THR A 118 -4.49 -4.12 9.20
N ARG A 119 -4.76 -4.92 10.23
CA ARG A 119 -4.26 -4.67 11.59
C ARG A 119 -2.74 -4.70 11.64
N ARG A 120 -2.10 -5.60 10.90
CA ARG A 120 -0.63 -5.71 10.83
C ARG A 120 -0.03 -4.45 10.21
N CYS A 121 -0.60 -3.95 9.12
CA CYS A 121 -0.20 -2.69 8.50
C CYS A 121 -0.30 -1.53 9.51
N ILE A 122 -1.42 -1.44 10.23
CA ILE A 122 -1.64 -0.36 11.19
C ILE A 122 -0.70 -0.48 12.40
N TYR A 123 -0.44 -1.68 12.92
CA TYR A 123 0.55 -1.87 13.98
C TYR A 123 1.97 -1.51 13.53
N ALA A 124 2.32 -1.77 12.26
CA ALA A 124 3.59 -1.31 11.70
C ALA A 124 3.64 0.22 11.64
N PHE A 125 2.56 0.86 11.20
CA PHE A 125 2.45 2.32 11.12
C PHE A 125 2.64 2.97 12.49
N LEU A 126 2.04 2.37 13.53
CA LEU A 126 2.15 2.80 14.92
C LEU A 126 3.48 2.40 15.59
N LYS A 127 4.44 1.84 14.83
CA LYS A 127 5.74 1.36 15.33
C LYS A 127 5.63 0.31 16.46
N ARG A 128 4.52 -0.44 16.49
CA ARG A 128 4.26 -1.51 17.47
C ARG A 128 4.67 -2.89 16.97
N LYS A 129 4.78 -3.07 15.66
CA LYS A 129 5.29 -4.30 15.04
C LYS A 129 6.32 -3.95 13.98
N LYS A 130 7.52 -4.52 14.09
CA LYS A 130 8.49 -4.46 12.99
C LYS A 130 8.12 -5.54 11.98
N ILE A 131 8.09 -5.21 10.70
CA ILE A 131 8.00 -6.21 9.65
C ILE A 131 9.41 -6.72 9.41
N ALA A 132 9.55 -8.04 9.50
CA ALA A 132 10.84 -8.69 9.37
C ALA A 132 11.40 -8.42 7.96
N ASP A 133 12.70 -8.14 7.91
CA ASP A 133 13.42 -8.11 6.65
C ASP A 133 13.61 -9.56 6.18
N GLU A 134 13.22 -9.84 4.95
CA GLU A 134 13.42 -11.16 4.34
C GLU A 134 14.85 -11.28 3.78
N PRO A 135 15.60 -12.33 4.16
CA PRO A 135 16.89 -12.61 3.56
C PRO A 135 16.77 -12.77 2.05
N LYS A 136 17.69 -12.16 1.28
CA LYS A 136 17.76 -12.18 -0.19
C LYS A 136 16.71 -11.35 -0.94
N ALA A 137 15.68 -10.85 -0.27
CA ALA A 137 14.74 -9.97 -0.93
C ALA A 137 15.40 -8.61 -1.21
N GLY A 138 15.09 -8.03 -2.37
CA GLY A 138 15.53 -6.69 -2.79
C GLY A 138 14.38 -5.81 -3.24
N TRP A 139 14.73 -4.72 -3.88
CA TRP A 139 13.80 -3.74 -4.40
C TRP A 139 14.07 -3.51 -5.88
N ILE A 140 13.00 -3.36 -6.64
CA ILE A 140 13.00 -2.66 -7.91
C ILE A 140 12.42 -1.29 -7.63
N PHE A 141 13.03 -0.25 -8.17
CA PHE A 141 12.48 1.10 -8.06
C PHE A 141 12.57 1.83 -9.39
N MET A 142 11.66 2.78 -9.57
CA MET A 142 11.77 3.84 -10.56
C MET A 142 11.80 5.17 -9.82
N LEU A 143 12.82 5.95 -10.13
CA LEU A 143 12.98 7.32 -9.73
C LEU A 143 12.63 8.22 -10.89
N ALA A 144 12.04 9.38 -10.60
CA ALA A 144 11.78 10.40 -11.60
C ALA A 144 12.11 11.79 -11.05
N ASN A 145 12.60 12.65 -11.92
CA ASN A 145 12.61 14.10 -11.73
C ASN A 145 11.92 14.77 -12.94
N ALA A 146 12.09 16.08 -13.13
CA ALA A 146 11.44 16.81 -14.22
C ALA A 146 11.83 16.31 -15.62
N ASP A 147 13.05 15.83 -15.77
CA ASP A 147 13.66 15.58 -17.09
C ASP A 147 14.02 14.10 -17.32
N LEU A 148 14.18 13.32 -16.25
CA LEU A 148 14.80 12.01 -16.27
C LEU A 148 14.01 10.99 -15.46
N ILE A 149 14.03 9.76 -15.97
CA ILE A 149 13.57 8.55 -15.28
C ILE A 149 14.77 7.63 -15.13
N SER A 150 14.97 7.14 -13.92
CA SER A 150 15.99 6.14 -13.61
C SER A 150 15.32 4.92 -13.00
N ALA A 151 15.56 3.74 -13.55
CA ALA A 151 15.13 2.48 -12.96
C ALA A 151 16.36 1.74 -12.44
N GLY A 152 16.20 1.02 -11.34
CA GLY A 152 17.29 0.24 -10.77
C GLY A 152 16.81 -0.74 -9.72
N ILE A 153 17.79 -1.48 -9.20
CA ILE A 153 17.58 -2.41 -8.10
C ILE A 153 18.45 -2.05 -6.89
N THR A 154 18.04 -2.51 -5.72
CA THR A 154 18.86 -2.45 -4.51
C THR A 154 18.51 -3.57 -3.54
N THR A 155 19.52 -4.08 -2.83
CA THR A 155 19.33 -4.96 -1.68
C THR A 155 19.26 -4.17 -0.35
N HIS A 156 19.62 -2.89 -0.38
CA HIS A 156 19.43 -1.94 0.72
C HIS A 156 18.02 -1.33 0.68
N THR A 157 17.75 -0.32 1.51
CA THR A 157 16.50 0.45 1.40
C THR A 157 16.52 1.35 0.15
N VAL A 158 15.35 1.60 -0.41
CA VAL A 158 15.22 2.48 -1.59
C VAL A 158 15.57 3.91 -1.24
N GLU A 159 15.28 4.36 -0.01
CA GLU A 159 15.67 5.68 0.48
C GLU A 159 17.19 5.84 0.53
N HIS A 160 17.93 4.82 1.01
CA HIS A 160 19.39 4.87 1.01
C HIS A 160 19.94 5.03 -0.40
N ARG A 161 19.39 4.26 -1.35
CA ARG A 161 19.80 4.35 -2.76
C ARG A 161 19.43 5.68 -3.40
N LEU A 162 18.27 6.24 -3.04
CA LEU A 162 17.85 7.56 -3.48
C LEU A 162 18.79 8.65 -2.97
N GLU A 163 19.18 8.59 -1.69
CA GLU A 163 20.15 9.53 -1.10
C GLU A 163 21.50 9.45 -1.79
N GLU A 164 22.01 8.24 -2.08
CA GLU A 164 23.25 8.05 -2.83
C GLU A 164 23.18 8.72 -4.21
N ILE A 165 22.09 8.49 -4.96
CA ILE A 165 21.89 9.05 -6.30
C ILE A 165 21.80 10.58 -6.21
N ASN A 166 20.98 11.11 -5.29
CA ASN A 166 20.80 12.54 -5.14
C ASN A 166 22.08 13.26 -4.66
N ARG A 167 22.95 12.60 -3.89
CA ARG A 167 24.27 13.15 -3.53
C ARG A 167 25.27 13.13 -4.70
N ALA A 168 25.11 12.19 -5.63
CA ALA A 168 25.95 12.07 -6.80
C ALA A 168 25.55 13.01 -7.95
N THR A 169 24.30 13.50 -7.94
CA THR A 169 23.77 14.48 -8.90
C THR A 169 23.86 15.89 -8.34
N ASP A 170 24.15 16.88 -9.20
CA ASP A 170 24.06 18.29 -8.80
C ASP A 170 22.66 18.64 -8.27
N VAL A 171 22.61 19.53 -7.27
CA VAL A 171 21.45 19.81 -6.39
C VAL A 171 20.17 20.19 -7.15
N GLU A 172 20.29 20.70 -8.38
CA GLU A 172 19.14 21.14 -9.19
C GLU A 172 18.24 19.99 -9.69
N ASN A 173 18.72 18.73 -9.70
CA ASN A 173 18.01 17.59 -10.31
C ASN A 173 17.66 16.46 -9.32
N THR A 174 17.03 16.80 -8.19
CA THR A 174 16.68 15.82 -7.15
C THR A 174 15.60 14.84 -7.64
N PHE A 175 15.91 13.55 -7.58
CA PHE A 175 14.95 12.48 -7.88
C PHE A 175 13.96 12.26 -6.73
N GLY A 176 12.74 11.87 -7.08
CA GLY A 176 11.73 11.31 -6.18
C GLY A 176 11.41 9.85 -6.51
N ILE A 177 10.77 9.12 -5.58
CA ILE A 177 10.35 7.73 -5.81
C ILE A 177 9.02 7.73 -6.58
N TYR A 178 9.10 7.33 -7.85
CA TYR A 178 7.93 7.23 -8.72
C TYR A 178 7.21 5.90 -8.55
N ARG A 179 7.97 4.80 -8.50
CA ARG A 179 7.46 3.44 -8.31
C ARG A 179 8.45 2.60 -7.52
N CYS A 180 7.94 1.60 -6.81
CA CYS A 180 8.76 0.71 -6.01
C CYS A 180 8.05 -0.63 -5.79
N TRP A 181 8.80 -1.71 -5.92
CA TRP A 181 8.34 -3.08 -5.73
C TRP A 181 9.37 -3.84 -4.90
N ARG A 182 8.90 -4.54 -3.86
CA ARG A 182 9.70 -5.48 -3.09
C ARG A 182 9.64 -6.84 -3.77
N VAL A 183 10.79 -7.45 -4.02
CA VAL A 183 10.90 -8.70 -4.79
C VAL A 183 11.79 -9.71 -4.07
N SER A 184 11.48 -10.99 -4.23
CA SER A 184 12.25 -12.09 -3.63
C SER A 184 13.63 -12.31 -4.27
N ASP A 185 13.77 -11.93 -5.55
CA ASP A 185 14.98 -12.08 -6.35
C ASP A 185 15.23 -10.79 -7.14
N PRO A 186 15.99 -9.83 -6.59
CA PRO A 186 16.23 -8.54 -7.23
C PRO A 186 17.04 -8.65 -8.52
N VAL A 187 17.94 -9.64 -8.65
CA VAL A 187 18.79 -9.79 -9.83
C VAL A 187 17.95 -10.27 -11.02
N ARG A 188 17.10 -11.28 -10.83
CA ARG A 188 16.18 -11.72 -11.87
C ARG A 188 15.20 -10.60 -12.25
N ALA A 189 14.73 -9.88 -11.24
CA ALA A 189 13.87 -8.73 -11.41
C ALA A 189 14.48 -7.61 -12.27
N GLU A 190 15.76 -7.29 -12.07
CA GLU A 190 16.47 -6.31 -12.88
C GLU A 190 16.46 -6.69 -14.37
N ASN A 191 16.75 -7.94 -14.69
CA ASN A 191 16.76 -8.41 -16.08
C ASN A 191 15.38 -8.23 -16.74
N ILE A 192 14.30 -8.55 -16.02
CA ILE A 192 12.93 -8.35 -16.50
C ILE A 192 12.61 -6.87 -16.72
N VAL A 193 13.04 -6.01 -15.79
CA VAL A 193 12.85 -4.55 -15.88
C VAL A 193 13.59 -3.99 -17.09
N ILE A 194 14.87 -4.32 -17.24
CA ILE A 194 15.71 -3.87 -18.36
C ILE A 194 15.10 -4.35 -19.68
N GLU A 195 14.75 -5.64 -19.79
CA GLU A 195 14.15 -6.20 -20.98
C GLU A 195 12.82 -5.49 -21.34
N ALA A 196 11.96 -5.27 -20.34
CA ALA A 196 10.70 -4.56 -20.52
C ALA A 196 10.92 -3.12 -20.99
N LEU A 197 11.84 -2.37 -20.35
CA LEU A 197 12.13 -0.98 -20.69
C LEU A 197 12.79 -0.84 -22.08
N SER A 198 13.69 -1.76 -22.44
CA SER A 198 14.35 -1.79 -23.75
C SER A 198 13.38 -2.11 -24.88
N LYS A 199 12.54 -3.15 -24.74
CA LYS A 199 11.55 -3.54 -25.78
C LYS A 199 10.49 -2.47 -26.01
N SER A 200 10.18 -1.70 -24.99
CA SER A 200 9.07 -0.75 -24.99
C SER A 200 9.43 0.66 -25.44
N GLY A 201 10.72 0.94 -25.66
CA GLY A 201 11.22 2.29 -25.91
C GLY A 201 11.02 3.23 -24.72
N CYS A 202 10.81 2.70 -23.52
CA CYS A 202 10.36 3.46 -22.35
C CYS A 202 11.36 4.51 -21.86
N PHE A 203 12.64 4.37 -22.18
CA PHE A 203 13.65 5.40 -21.92
C PHE A 203 13.34 6.75 -22.62
N ARG A 204 12.41 6.76 -23.58
CA ARG A 204 11.93 7.97 -24.28
C ARG A 204 10.42 8.20 -24.13
N ALA A 205 9.72 7.36 -23.37
CA ALA A 205 8.27 7.45 -23.20
C ALA A 205 7.91 8.34 -21.99
N PRO A 206 6.70 8.92 -21.95
CA PRO A 206 6.19 9.58 -20.75
C PRO A 206 6.24 8.64 -19.53
N THR A 207 6.53 9.20 -18.35
CA THR A 207 6.69 8.44 -17.08
C THR A 207 5.49 7.54 -16.78
N SER A 208 4.29 8.02 -17.10
CA SER A 208 3.03 7.27 -16.97
C SER A 208 3.02 5.98 -17.79
N VAL A 209 3.47 6.04 -19.05
CA VAL A 209 3.55 4.89 -19.95
C VAL A 209 4.62 3.91 -19.49
N ALA A 210 5.79 4.43 -19.07
CA ALA A 210 6.87 3.60 -18.55
C ALA A 210 6.46 2.84 -17.29
N GLY A 211 5.78 3.51 -16.35
CA GLY A 211 5.25 2.89 -15.15
C GLY A 211 4.25 1.77 -15.44
N MET A 212 3.27 2.00 -16.33
CA MET A 212 2.26 1.00 -16.69
C MET A 212 2.88 -0.26 -17.32
N LYS A 213 3.84 -0.09 -18.23
CA LYS A 213 4.51 -1.23 -18.87
C LYS A 213 5.35 -2.02 -17.86
N LEU A 214 5.94 -1.34 -16.87
CA LEU A 214 6.71 -2.02 -15.85
C LEU A 214 5.83 -2.76 -14.84
N ASP A 215 4.72 -2.16 -14.39
CA ASP A 215 3.71 -2.84 -13.56
C ASP A 215 3.24 -4.14 -14.29
N ALA A 216 2.92 -4.06 -15.59
CA ALA A 216 2.52 -5.22 -16.39
C ALA A 216 3.61 -6.29 -16.53
N ALA A 217 4.85 -5.88 -16.83
CA ALA A 217 5.97 -6.81 -16.96
C ALA A 217 6.28 -7.55 -15.65
N ILE A 218 6.21 -6.86 -14.51
CA ILE A 218 6.40 -7.48 -13.20
C ILE A 218 5.26 -8.47 -12.93
N ASP A 219 4.00 -8.08 -13.17
CA ASP A 219 2.84 -8.96 -12.98
C ASP A 219 2.89 -10.22 -13.86
N GLU A 220 3.31 -10.10 -15.12
CA GLU A 220 3.43 -11.20 -16.08
C GLU A 220 4.61 -12.13 -15.80
N SER A 221 5.69 -11.61 -15.22
CA SER A 221 6.93 -12.37 -15.00
C SER A 221 6.82 -13.49 -13.97
N GLY A 222 5.74 -13.50 -13.18
CA GLY A 222 5.59 -14.39 -12.04
C GLY A 222 6.64 -14.16 -10.95
N LEU A 223 7.35 -13.02 -10.98
CA LEU A 223 8.18 -12.60 -9.85
C LEU A 223 7.30 -12.50 -8.62
N GLU A 224 7.73 -13.14 -7.55
CA GLU A 224 7.01 -13.02 -6.30
C GLU A 224 7.19 -11.60 -5.74
N ILE A 225 6.17 -10.76 -5.96
CA ILE A 225 6.11 -9.44 -5.33
C ILE A 225 5.84 -9.65 -3.84
N ARG A 226 6.92 -9.55 -3.06
CA ARG A 226 6.91 -9.69 -1.61
C ARG A 226 6.27 -8.47 -0.99
N THR A 227 4.95 -8.51 -0.86
CA THR A 227 4.19 -7.50 -0.13
C THR A 227 3.61 -8.12 1.12
N LEU A 228 2.99 -7.33 1.99
CA LEU A 228 2.27 -7.88 3.15
C LEU A 228 1.23 -8.97 2.77
N ASN A 229 0.86 -9.10 1.49
CA ASN A 229 0.08 -10.22 0.94
C ASN A 229 0.72 -11.60 1.15
N ALA A 230 2.05 -11.70 1.17
CA ALA A 230 2.77 -12.97 1.24
C ALA A 230 2.82 -13.55 2.68
N PHE A 231 2.38 -12.81 3.71
CA PHE A 231 2.31 -13.30 5.09
C PHE A 231 1.19 -14.34 5.35
N GLY A 232 0.67 -14.96 4.30
CA GLY A 232 -0.16 -16.17 4.38
C GLY A 232 0.64 -17.47 4.52
N SER A 233 1.96 -17.44 4.77
CA SER A 233 2.75 -18.65 4.98
C SER A 233 2.35 -19.35 6.29
N LEU A 234 1.44 -20.30 6.16
CA LEU A 234 1.07 -21.46 7.00
C LEU A 234 1.11 -21.39 8.54
N GLU A 235 2.12 -20.80 9.18
CA GLU A 235 2.30 -20.85 10.63
C GLU A 235 1.30 -19.96 11.39
N GLU A 236 0.88 -18.82 10.84
CA GLU A 236 -0.12 -17.96 11.51
C GLU A 236 -1.57 -18.48 11.40
N ARG A 237 -1.86 -19.45 10.51
CA ARG A 237 -3.21 -20.07 10.47
C ARG A 237 -3.56 -20.76 11.80
N HIS A 238 -2.58 -21.19 12.58
CA HIS A 238 -2.79 -21.80 13.89
C HIS A 238 -3.14 -20.79 15.00
N LEU A 239 -2.67 -19.54 14.91
CA LEU A 239 -3.02 -18.50 15.90
C LEU A 239 -4.43 -17.93 15.67
N TRP A 240 -4.95 -18.02 14.44
CA TRP A 240 -6.31 -17.56 14.10
C TRP A 240 -7.36 -18.68 14.05
N ALA A 241 -6.96 -19.97 14.12
CA ALA A 241 -7.87 -21.12 14.22
C ALA A 241 -8.66 -21.20 15.54
N ILE A 242 -8.42 -20.28 16.48
CA ILE A 242 -9.13 -20.19 17.77
C ILE A 242 -10.50 -19.49 17.60
N PHE A 243 -10.79 -18.87 16.45
CA PHE A 243 -12.13 -18.34 16.16
C PHE A 243 -12.96 -19.33 15.34
N PRO A 244 -14.16 -19.74 15.80
CA PRO A 244 -14.98 -20.70 15.08
C PRO A 244 -15.46 -20.09 13.76
N ARG A 245 -15.14 -20.78 12.66
CA ARG A 245 -15.73 -20.53 11.33
C ARG A 245 -17.20 -20.95 11.37
N HIS A 246 -18.06 -20.04 11.81
CA HIS A 246 -19.49 -20.13 11.57
C HIS A 246 -19.92 -18.89 10.78
N PHE A 247 -19.89 -19.00 9.45
CA PHE A 247 -20.98 -18.62 8.54
C PHE A 247 -20.49 -18.68 7.09
N VAL A 248 -20.67 -19.83 6.45
CA VAL A 248 -20.84 -19.91 4.99
C VAL A 248 -22.07 -20.77 4.79
N GLY A 249 -23.22 -20.15 4.55
CA GLY A 249 -24.47 -20.86 4.45
C GLY A 249 -25.65 -20.01 4.00
N GLY A 250 -25.76 -19.80 2.68
CA GLY A 250 -27.06 -19.80 2.02
C GLY A 250 -27.69 -18.45 1.64
N TYR A 251 -27.20 -17.83 0.57
CA TYR A 251 -28.07 -17.04 -0.30
C TYR A 251 -28.82 -17.99 -1.25
N ARG A 252 -30.06 -18.37 -0.92
CA ARG A 252 -31.01 -18.92 -1.90
C ARG A 252 -31.86 -17.77 -2.45
N LYS A 253 -31.65 -17.46 -3.73
CA LYS A 253 -32.63 -16.75 -4.56
C LYS A 253 -33.91 -17.59 -4.61
N ALA A 254 -35.04 -17.06 -4.15
CA ALA A 254 -36.35 -17.52 -4.57
C ALA A 254 -36.77 -16.70 -5.78
N SER A 255 -36.83 -17.37 -6.93
CA SER A 255 -37.38 -16.85 -8.18
C SER A 255 -38.89 -16.69 -8.06
N SER A 256 -39.39 -15.61 -8.63
CA SER A 256 -40.76 -15.48 -9.09
C SER A 256 -41.18 -16.65 -9.99
N ARG A 257 -42.40 -17.18 -9.78
CA ARG A 257 -43.29 -17.71 -10.82
C ARG A 257 -44.69 -17.99 -10.24
N HIS A 258 -45.65 -17.31 -10.87
CA HIS A 258 -47.11 -17.51 -10.95
C HIS A 258 -47.95 -17.38 -9.69
#